data_AF-A0A536F0B8-F1
#
_entry.id   AF-A0A536F0B8-F1
#
_cell.length_a   1.000
_cell.length_b   1.000
_cell.length_c   1.000
_cell.angle_alpha   90.00
_cell.angle_beta   90.00
_cell.angle_gamma   90.00
#
_symmetry.space_group_name_H-M   'P 1'
#
loop_
_entity.id
_entity.type
_entity.pdbx_description
1 polymer ?
#
loop_
_entity_poly.entity_id
_entity_poly.type
_entity_poly.pdbx_seq_one_letter_code
_entity_poly.pdbx_strand_id
1 'polypeptide(L)'
;MRRAALGALGIVLLACSSSGGADVTPSSSPSTAASNRAADLRTQLDLLLGEHVMIVAKESAAAVNHSDQYSSYTALLTTNSNDLTNLLGRAFGNTAATQLAQAWSIQNGYLVDYAIGVVTHNDAKANGAMSGLVNGFAPQFAQLITDASQLPLDSVTQLMKQQMLEDKAFIDDVFAQRYPAFYKNLHTAYAQTSQLGDALAARTAKKYPDKFPGDPAAQDVDARVAMNLLLQEHSYVATMATDATIAGRTAEAGAAAPALQYRHVRTGVRRPMACRHVAGEDPGRRDYQSHRPAASQILQGAGGGGPRCCDCNAADRRFNPTLRRLSPGPSRLLRDSARAAG
;
A
#
# COMPACT_ATOMS: atom_id res chain seq x y z
N MET A 1 -42.73 15.78 0.06
CA MET A 1 -43.55 14.74 0.71
C MET A 1 -43.90 13.64 -0.30
N ARG A 2 -43.14 12.55 -0.32
CA ARG A 2 -43.53 11.27 -0.93
C ARG A 2 -43.09 10.17 0.03
N ARG A 3 -44.03 9.27 0.32
CA ARG A 3 -44.06 8.36 1.46
C ARG A 3 -43.18 7.12 1.26
N ALA A 4 -42.76 6.61 2.41
CA ALA A 4 -41.97 5.42 2.70
C ALA A 4 -42.34 4.13 1.95
N ALA A 5 -41.32 3.29 1.75
CA ALA A 5 -41.44 1.84 1.79
C ALA A 5 -40.10 1.27 2.32
N LEU A 6 -40.01 1.14 3.65
CA LEU A 6 -39.00 0.35 4.34
C LEU A 6 -39.50 -1.09 4.37
N GLY A 7 -38.89 -1.96 3.57
CA GLY A 7 -39.12 -3.41 3.63
C GLY A 7 -38.26 -4.01 4.73
N ALA A 8 -38.88 -4.42 5.83
CA ALA A 8 -38.25 -5.18 6.90
C ALA A 8 -38.09 -6.64 6.47
N LEU A 9 -36.84 -7.12 6.33
CA LEU A 9 -36.55 -8.55 6.29
C LEU A 9 -36.51 -9.07 7.74
N GLY A 10 -37.57 -9.77 8.14
CA GLY A 10 -37.59 -10.58 9.36
C GLY A 10 -36.96 -11.94 9.09
N ILE A 11 -35.84 -12.23 9.74
CA ILE A 11 -35.24 -13.58 9.77
C ILE A 11 -35.93 -14.37 10.89
N VAL A 12 -36.63 -15.43 10.51
CA VAL A 12 -37.22 -16.41 11.44
C VAL A 12 -36.12 -17.35 11.93
N LEU A 13 -35.80 -17.28 13.22
CA LEU A 13 -34.94 -18.25 13.90
C LEU A 13 -35.81 -19.43 14.36
N LEU A 14 -35.65 -20.60 13.71
CA LEU A 14 -36.13 -21.87 14.25
C LEU A 14 -35.15 -22.38 15.30
N ALA A 15 -35.59 -22.39 16.55
CA ALA A 15 -34.90 -23.07 17.64
C ALA A 15 -35.27 -24.56 17.64
N CYS A 16 -34.32 -25.44 17.34
CA CYS A 16 -34.42 -26.86 17.67
C CYS A 16 -33.75 -27.07 19.04
N SER A 17 -34.57 -27.33 20.05
CA SER A 17 -34.11 -27.77 21.38
C SER A 17 -33.83 -29.27 21.34
N SER A 18 -32.56 -29.67 21.49
CA SER A 18 -32.20 -31.04 21.86
C SER A 18 -31.39 -31.02 23.15
N SER A 19 -32.07 -31.38 24.23
CA SER A 19 -31.53 -31.70 25.54
C SER A 19 -30.66 -32.96 25.48
N GLY A 20 -29.36 -32.79 25.68
CA GLY A 20 -28.39 -33.87 25.83
C GLY A 20 -27.15 -33.34 26.54
N GLY A 21 -27.10 -33.53 27.85
CA GLY A 21 -25.98 -33.11 28.69
C GLY A 21 -24.72 -33.90 28.37
N ALA A 22 -23.64 -33.17 28.13
CA ALA A 22 -22.29 -33.59 28.46
C ALA A 22 -21.65 -32.39 29.17
N ASP A 23 -21.21 -32.58 30.40
CA ASP A 23 -20.40 -31.62 31.14
C ASP A 23 -19.11 -31.37 30.34
N VAL A 24 -19.12 -30.32 29.52
CA VAL A 24 -17.89 -29.79 28.92
C VAL A 24 -17.22 -28.99 30.02
N THR A 25 -16.28 -29.62 30.73
CA THR A 25 -15.27 -28.87 31.46
C THR A 25 -14.62 -27.89 30.48
N PRO A 26 -14.64 -26.58 30.74
CA PRO A 26 -13.95 -25.64 29.87
C PRO A 26 -12.45 -25.94 30.00
N SER A 27 -11.92 -26.70 29.04
CA SER A 27 -10.49 -26.77 28.81
C SER A 27 -10.06 -25.36 28.48
N SER A 28 -9.42 -24.70 29.43
CA SER A 28 -8.76 -23.42 29.22
C SER A 28 -7.66 -23.61 28.18
N SER A 29 -8.02 -23.49 26.91
CA SER A 29 -7.06 -23.28 25.83
C SER A 29 -6.14 -22.13 26.26
N PRO A 30 -4.81 -22.28 26.18
CA PRO A 30 -3.91 -21.16 26.47
C PRO A 30 -4.32 -19.98 25.60
N SER A 31 -4.38 -18.78 26.19
CA SER A 31 -4.89 -17.60 25.48
C SER A 31 -4.09 -17.36 24.21
N THR A 32 -4.69 -17.67 23.06
CA THR A 32 -4.14 -17.44 21.72
C THR A 32 -3.89 -15.96 21.42
N ALA A 33 -4.40 -15.04 22.26
CA ALA A 33 -4.22 -13.60 22.18
C ALA A 33 -2.84 -13.08 22.64
N ALA A 34 -2.03 -13.90 23.31
CA ALA A 34 -0.65 -13.54 23.65
C ALA A 34 0.35 -13.97 22.55
N SER A 35 0.09 -15.09 21.88
CA SER A 35 0.98 -15.71 20.88
C SER A 35 1.03 -15.00 19.52
N ASN A 36 0.23 -13.96 19.32
CA ASN A 36 -0.01 -13.32 18.02
C ASN A 36 0.34 -11.82 18.00
N ARG A 37 0.89 -11.23 19.08
CA ARG A 37 1.21 -9.79 19.09
C ARG A 37 2.30 -9.40 18.09
N ALA A 38 3.29 -10.26 17.85
CA ALA A 38 4.28 -10.02 16.80
C ALA A 38 3.64 -10.01 15.40
N ALA A 39 2.72 -10.95 15.14
CA ALA A 39 1.94 -11.02 13.90
C ALA A 39 1.02 -9.80 13.73
N ASP A 40 0.38 -9.36 14.82
CA ASP A 40 -0.48 -8.18 14.83
C ASP A 40 0.33 -6.89 14.59
N LEU A 41 1.53 -6.78 15.17
CA LEU A 41 2.43 -5.66 14.92
C LEU A 41 2.81 -5.57 13.44
N ARG A 42 3.26 -6.69 12.85
CA ARG A 42 3.60 -6.76 11.41
C ARG A 42 2.41 -6.35 10.54
N THR A 43 1.27 -6.99 10.76
CA THR A 43 0.04 -6.72 10.01
C THR A 43 -0.38 -5.25 10.09
N GLN A 44 -0.35 -4.65 11.28
CA GLN A 44 -0.73 -3.24 11.47
C GLN A 44 0.28 -2.29 10.84
N LEU A 45 1.60 -2.56 10.94
CA LEU A 45 2.63 -1.75 10.29
C LEU A 45 2.43 -1.75 8.78
N ASP A 46 2.30 -2.92 8.17
CA ASP A 46 2.18 -3.03 6.71
C ASP A 46 0.88 -2.38 6.20
N LEU A 47 -0.23 -2.55 6.93
CA LEU A 47 -1.50 -1.90 6.58
C LEU A 47 -1.43 -0.37 6.69
N LEU A 48 -0.80 0.18 7.73
CA LEU A 48 -0.72 1.64 7.91
C LEU A 48 0.24 2.28 6.90
N LEU A 49 1.37 1.63 6.62
CA LEU A 49 2.32 2.11 5.61
C LEU A 49 1.71 1.98 4.20
N GLY A 50 1.01 0.89 3.90
CA GLY A 50 0.28 0.73 2.65
C GLY A 50 -0.86 1.74 2.48
N GLU A 51 -1.63 2.00 3.54
CA GLU A 51 -2.66 3.03 3.55
C GLU A 51 -2.09 4.42 3.26
N HIS A 52 -0.93 4.76 3.83
CA HIS A 52 -0.25 6.03 3.56
C HIS A 52 -0.07 6.25 2.05
N VAL A 53 0.50 5.26 1.35
CA VAL A 53 0.68 5.31 -0.11
C VAL A 53 -0.65 5.47 -0.86
N MET A 54 -1.68 4.74 -0.45
CA MET A 54 -3.01 4.87 -1.08
C MET A 54 -3.64 6.25 -0.85
N ILE A 55 -3.45 6.86 0.32
CA ILE A 55 -3.92 8.22 0.60
C ILE A 55 -3.16 9.22 -0.28
N VAL A 56 -1.83 9.13 -0.37
CA VAL A 56 -1.02 10.02 -1.24
C VAL A 56 -1.44 9.91 -2.71
N ALA A 57 -1.73 8.70 -3.19
CA ALA A 57 -2.22 8.48 -4.55
C ALA A 57 -3.60 9.12 -4.80
N LYS A 58 -4.52 8.98 -3.84
CA LYS A 58 -5.87 9.58 -3.93
C LYS A 58 -5.83 11.10 -3.78
N GLU A 59 -4.96 11.64 -2.92
CA GLU A 59 -4.70 13.08 -2.81
C GLU A 59 -4.17 13.63 -4.14
N SER A 60 -3.19 12.96 -4.74
CA SER A 60 -2.60 13.36 -6.03
C SER A 60 -3.63 13.32 -7.16
N ALA A 61 -4.46 12.28 -7.22
CA ALA A 61 -5.56 12.20 -8.18
C ALA A 61 -6.60 13.32 -7.95
N ALA A 62 -6.94 13.62 -6.70
CA ALA A 62 -7.85 14.72 -6.36
C ALA A 62 -7.28 16.08 -6.77
N ALA A 63 -5.97 16.29 -6.62
CA ALA A 63 -5.28 17.49 -7.05
C ALA A 63 -5.37 17.68 -8.57
N VAL A 64 -5.05 16.64 -9.35
CA VAL A 64 -5.14 16.63 -10.82
C VAL A 64 -6.57 16.88 -11.29
N ASN A 65 -7.55 16.30 -10.61
CA ASN A 65 -8.95 16.42 -10.96
C ASN A 65 -9.62 17.70 -10.43
N HIS A 66 -8.89 18.55 -9.69
CA HIS A 66 -9.43 19.72 -8.98
C HIS A 66 -10.65 19.40 -8.10
N SER A 67 -10.62 18.25 -7.45
CA SER A 67 -11.70 17.79 -6.58
C SER A 67 -11.68 18.49 -5.23
N ASP A 68 -12.87 18.75 -4.69
CA ASP A 68 -13.11 19.18 -3.31
C ASP A 68 -12.64 18.16 -2.26
N GLN A 69 -12.40 16.91 -2.66
CA GLN A 69 -11.87 15.85 -1.80
C GLN A 69 -10.41 16.09 -1.37
N TYR A 70 -9.66 16.96 -2.06
CA TYR A 70 -8.22 17.16 -1.81
C TYR A 70 -7.91 17.42 -0.33
N SER A 71 -8.61 18.38 0.30
CA SER A 71 -8.39 18.72 1.71
C SER A 71 -8.75 17.58 2.68
N SER A 72 -9.66 16.68 2.28
CA SER A 72 -10.02 15.51 3.08
C SER A 72 -8.90 14.48 3.11
N TYR A 73 -8.13 14.34 2.02
CA TYR A 73 -6.98 13.44 1.99
C TYR A 73 -5.82 13.95 2.84
N THR A 74 -5.58 15.27 2.88
CA THR A 74 -4.58 15.85 3.79
C THR A 74 -4.92 15.55 5.26
N ALA A 75 -6.21 15.61 5.64
CA ALA A 75 -6.65 15.22 6.98
C ALA A 75 -6.47 13.71 7.24
N LEU A 76 -6.73 12.86 6.25
CA LEU A 76 -6.48 11.42 6.34
C LEU A 76 -4.99 11.09 6.49
N LEU A 77 -4.09 11.83 5.85
CA LEU A 77 -2.64 11.69 6.07
C LEU A 77 -2.29 11.95 7.54
N THR A 78 -2.86 12.98 8.16
CA THR A 78 -2.67 13.24 9.60
C THR A 78 -3.19 12.10 10.46
N THR A 79 -4.40 11.58 10.18
CA THR A 79 -4.95 10.43 10.92
C THR A 79 -4.05 9.19 10.80
N ASN A 80 -3.66 8.82 9.58
CA ASN A 80 -2.76 7.70 9.33
C ASN A 80 -1.39 7.89 10.03
N SER A 81 -0.86 9.12 10.03
CA SER A 81 0.39 9.45 10.74
C SER A 81 0.25 9.25 12.26
N ASN A 82 -0.87 9.64 12.84
CA ASN A 82 -1.16 9.43 14.26
C ASN A 82 -1.28 7.94 14.58
N ASP A 83 -1.96 7.16 13.73
CA ASP A 83 -2.11 5.71 13.95
C ASP A 83 -0.76 4.97 13.84
N LEU A 84 0.07 5.34 12.86
CA LEU A 84 1.41 4.80 12.69
C LEU A 84 2.31 5.13 13.88
N THR A 85 2.31 6.38 14.33
CA THR A 85 3.16 6.82 15.45
C THR A 85 2.69 6.26 16.78
N ASN A 86 1.38 6.08 16.98
CA ASN A 86 0.83 5.35 18.12
C ASN A 86 1.25 3.88 18.13
N LEU A 87 1.26 3.21 16.97
CA LEU A 87 1.76 1.84 16.83
C LEU A 87 3.26 1.76 17.15
N LEU A 88 4.07 2.67 16.61
CA LEU A 88 5.50 2.76 16.90
C LEU A 88 5.77 3.11 18.36
N GLY A 89 4.92 3.90 19.01
CA GLY A 89 5.00 4.19 20.45
C GLY A 89 4.76 2.98 21.34
N ARG A 90 3.84 2.09 20.95
CA ARG A 90 3.67 0.80 21.65
C ARG A 90 4.94 -0.08 21.56
N ALA A 91 5.70 0.04 20.48
CA ALA A 91 6.94 -0.70 20.25
C ALA A 91 8.16 -0.07 20.93
N PHE A 92 8.36 1.23 20.77
CA PHE A 92 9.60 1.94 21.07
C PHE A 92 9.49 2.97 22.20
N GLY A 93 8.28 3.22 22.71
CA GLY A 93 8.02 4.19 23.77
C GLY A 93 7.77 5.61 23.25
N ASN A 94 7.26 6.47 24.15
CA ASN A 94 6.72 7.78 23.80
C ASN A 94 7.75 8.74 23.19
N THR A 95 8.99 8.76 23.70
CA THR A 95 10.03 9.67 23.19
C THR A 95 10.35 9.39 21.72
N ALA A 96 10.53 8.12 21.37
CA ALA A 96 10.78 7.71 19.99
C ALA A 96 9.56 8.00 19.10
N ALA A 97 8.35 7.71 19.59
CA ALA A 97 7.11 8.02 18.86
C ALA A 97 6.97 9.50 18.53
N THR A 98 7.28 10.41 19.47
CA THR A 98 7.23 11.85 19.23
C THR A 98 8.22 12.29 18.15
N GLN A 99 9.46 11.79 18.18
CA GLN A 99 10.46 12.11 17.16
C GLN A 99 10.06 11.55 15.79
N LEU A 100 9.55 10.32 15.75
CA LEU A 100 9.04 9.68 14.53
C LEU A 100 7.84 10.45 13.97
N ALA A 101 6.93 10.94 14.81
CA ALA A 101 5.79 11.74 14.39
C ALA A 101 6.21 13.05 13.74
N GLN A 102 7.21 13.74 14.32
CA GLN A 102 7.77 14.95 13.74
C GLN A 102 8.41 14.66 12.37
N ALA A 103 9.23 13.62 12.27
CA ALA A 103 9.86 13.22 11.01
C ALA A 103 8.81 12.86 9.94
N TRP A 104 7.78 12.11 10.31
CA TRP A 104 6.71 11.70 9.40
C TRP A 104 5.88 12.89 8.90
N SER A 105 5.57 13.84 9.79
CA SER A 105 4.90 15.09 9.40
C SER A 105 5.72 15.91 8.40
N ILE A 106 7.06 15.92 8.53
CA ILE A 106 7.96 16.59 7.58
C ILE A 106 7.89 15.90 6.21
N GLN A 107 7.90 14.56 6.16
CA GLN A 107 7.74 13.81 4.91
C GLN A 107 6.43 14.17 4.21
N ASN A 108 5.30 14.19 4.93
CA ASN A 108 4.00 14.55 4.37
C ASN A 108 4.06 15.95 3.73
N GLY A 109 4.69 16.91 4.43
CA GLY A 109 4.90 18.26 3.90
C GLY A 109 5.67 18.26 2.58
N TYR A 110 6.75 17.48 2.48
CA TYR A 110 7.50 17.37 1.23
C TYR A 110 6.73 16.66 0.11
N LEU A 111 5.91 15.64 0.41
CA LEU A 111 5.06 14.99 -0.60
C LEU A 111 4.02 15.97 -1.17
N VAL A 112 3.38 16.75 -0.30
CA VAL A 112 2.47 17.83 -0.72
C VAL A 112 3.21 18.88 -1.55
N ASP A 113 4.39 19.33 -1.11
CA ASP A 113 5.20 20.30 -1.86
C ASP A 113 5.66 19.76 -3.22
N TYR A 114 5.95 18.46 -3.31
CA TYR A 114 6.28 17.79 -4.56
C TYR A 114 5.08 17.81 -5.52
N ALA A 115 3.90 17.41 -5.05
CA ALA A 115 2.66 17.44 -5.83
C ALA A 115 2.32 18.88 -6.29
N ILE A 116 2.49 19.88 -5.42
CA ILE A 116 2.32 21.30 -5.77
C ILE A 116 3.35 21.72 -6.84
N GLY A 117 4.62 21.33 -6.70
CA GLY A 117 5.66 21.62 -7.67
C GLY A 117 5.30 21.06 -9.04
N VAL A 118 4.85 19.81 -9.09
CA VAL A 118 4.41 19.14 -10.32
C VAL A 118 3.19 19.83 -10.93
N VAL A 119 2.12 20.11 -10.16
CA VAL A 119 0.87 20.73 -10.68
C VAL A 119 1.04 22.17 -11.14
N THR A 120 2.00 22.89 -10.56
CA THR A 120 2.30 24.28 -10.94
C THR A 120 3.43 24.40 -11.98
N HIS A 121 3.94 23.27 -12.50
CA HIS A 121 5.09 23.22 -13.39
C HIS A 121 6.31 23.97 -12.83
N ASN A 122 6.51 23.87 -11.52
CA ASN A 122 7.62 24.47 -10.79
C ASN A 122 8.65 23.40 -10.46
N ASP A 123 9.54 23.12 -11.41
CA ASP A 123 10.60 22.11 -11.28
C ASP A 123 11.52 22.39 -10.09
N ALA A 124 11.78 23.65 -9.77
CA ALA A 124 12.62 24.01 -8.63
C ALA A 124 11.99 23.57 -7.30
N LYS A 125 10.66 23.78 -7.13
CA LYS A 125 9.92 23.31 -5.95
C LYS A 125 9.87 21.78 -5.91
N ALA A 126 9.53 21.12 -7.03
CA ALA A 126 9.48 19.66 -7.09
C ALA A 126 10.84 19.02 -6.76
N ASN A 127 11.93 19.52 -7.36
CA ASN A 127 13.28 19.03 -7.10
C ASN A 127 13.74 19.32 -5.66
N GLY A 128 13.40 20.49 -5.12
CA GLY A 128 13.67 20.85 -3.72
C GLY A 128 12.97 19.90 -2.75
N ALA A 129 11.68 19.62 -2.98
CA ALA A 129 10.90 18.69 -2.17
C ALA A 129 11.45 17.25 -2.24
N MET A 130 11.78 16.77 -3.44
CA MET A 130 12.37 15.44 -3.63
C MET A 130 13.75 15.33 -2.94
N SER A 131 14.57 16.38 -3.02
CA SER A 131 15.84 16.45 -2.28
C SER A 131 15.61 16.42 -0.77
N GLY A 132 14.60 17.15 -0.28
CA GLY A 132 14.17 17.12 1.12
C GLY A 132 13.78 15.71 1.59
N LEU A 133 13.04 14.96 0.78
CA LEU A 133 12.67 13.56 1.05
C LEU A 133 13.88 12.63 1.10
N VAL A 134 14.74 12.68 0.07
CA VAL A 134 15.85 11.71 -0.11
C VAL A 134 17.05 12.03 0.77
N ASN A 135 17.41 13.31 0.88
CA ASN A 135 18.65 13.75 1.54
C ASN A 135 18.41 14.31 2.94
N GLY A 136 17.18 14.70 3.28
CA GLY A 136 16.80 15.16 4.62
C GLY A 136 16.06 14.09 5.40
N PHE A 137 14.82 13.82 5.01
CA PHE A 137 13.91 12.93 5.74
C PHE A 137 14.44 11.49 5.83
N ALA A 138 14.77 10.84 4.70
CA ALA A 138 15.16 9.44 4.68
C ALA A 138 16.32 9.10 5.66
N PRO A 139 17.47 9.81 5.67
CA PRO A 139 18.54 9.52 6.64
C PRO A 139 18.16 9.83 8.08
N GLN A 140 17.40 10.91 8.34
CA GLN A 140 16.95 11.25 9.69
C GLN A 140 15.98 10.21 10.26
N PHE A 141 14.99 9.80 9.47
CA PHE A 141 14.06 8.75 9.84
C PHE A 141 14.78 7.42 10.05
N ALA A 142 15.71 7.08 9.16
CA ALA A 142 16.53 5.88 9.30
C ALA A 142 17.32 5.88 10.61
N GLN A 143 17.91 7.02 11.00
CA GLN A 143 18.61 7.14 12.28
C GLN A 143 17.67 6.88 13.47
N LEU A 144 16.49 7.51 13.50
CA LEU A 144 15.50 7.28 14.57
C LEU A 144 15.08 5.81 14.67
N ILE A 145 14.85 5.16 13.53
CA ILE A 145 14.52 3.74 13.47
C ILE A 145 15.70 2.88 13.95
N THR A 146 16.92 3.18 13.51
CA THR A 146 18.13 2.46 13.95
C THR A 146 18.34 2.59 15.45
N ASP A 147 18.15 3.77 16.03
CA ASP A 147 18.28 3.98 17.48
C ASP A 147 17.21 3.18 18.25
N ALA A 148 15.98 3.16 17.75
CA ALA A 148 14.86 2.47 18.38
C ALA A 148 14.92 0.93 18.24
N SER A 149 15.37 0.43 17.08
CA SER A 149 15.26 -0.99 16.71
C SER A 149 16.60 -1.73 16.59
N GLN A 150 17.71 -1.01 16.37
CA GLN A 150 19.02 -1.54 15.95
C GLN A 150 19.01 -2.19 14.56
N LEU A 151 18.09 -1.80 13.67
CA LEU A 151 18.21 -2.12 12.25
C LEU A 151 19.41 -1.37 11.63
N PRO A 152 20.10 -1.95 10.62
CA PRO A 152 21.21 -1.28 9.96
C PRO A 152 20.78 0.03 9.30
N LEU A 153 21.45 1.14 9.64
CA LEU A 153 21.13 2.48 9.16
C LEU A 153 21.07 2.56 7.63
N ASP A 154 22.07 1.97 6.96
CA ASP A 154 22.14 1.98 5.50
C ASP A 154 20.95 1.27 4.87
N SER A 155 20.54 0.12 5.42
CA SER A 155 19.40 -0.64 4.90
C SER A 155 18.10 0.14 5.04
N VAL A 156 17.86 0.75 6.20
CA VAL A 156 16.64 1.58 6.41
C VAL A 156 16.68 2.82 5.52
N THR A 157 17.83 3.48 5.39
CA THR A 157 18.00 4.63 4.51
C THR A 157 17.67 4.28 3.05
N GLN A 158 18.18 3.15 2.55
CA GLN A 158 17.91 2.72 1.18
C GLN A 158 16.44 2.33 0.97
N LEU A 159 15.81 1.65 1.93
CA LEU A 159 14.38 1.34 1.87
C LEU A 159 13.53 2.60 1.77
N MET A 160 13.82 3.61 2.60
CA MET A 160 13.10 4.88 2.57
C MET A 160 13.33 5.61 1.26
N LYS A 161 14.58 5.73 0.79
CA LYS A 161 14.89 6.37 -0.51
C LYS A 161 14.17 5.68 -1.66
N GLN A 162 14.15 4.35 -1.68
CA GLN A 162 13.41 3.59 -2.69
C GLN A 162 11.91 3.91 -2.63
N GLN A 163 11.30 3.90 -1.43
CA GLN A 163 9.89 4.24 -1.27
C GLN A 163 9.58 5.63 -1.85
N MET A 164 10.40 6.64 -1.57
CA MET A 164 10.17 7.99 -2.09
C MET A 164 10.24 8.05 -3.62
N LEU A 165 11.10 7.23 -4.25
CA LEU A 165 11.19 7.15 -5.71
C LEU A 165 9.97 6.43 -6.32
N GLU A 166 9.46 5.39 -5.66
CA GLU A 166 8.22 4.72 -6.08
C GLU A 166 7.02 5.67 -5.93
N ASP A 167 6.96 6.45 -4.85
CA ASP A 167 5.91 7.43 -4.62
C ASP A 167 5.94 8.52 -5.72
N LYS A 168 7.13 9.04 -6.00
CA LYS A 168 7.36 9.98 -7.10
C LYS A 168 6.83 9.45 -8.43
N ALA A 169 7.08 8.17 -8.74
CA ALA A 169 6.72 7.57 -10.02
C ALA A 169 5.20 7.58 -10.26
N PHE A 170 4.39 7.17 -9.28
CA PHE A 170 2.93 7.20 -9.46
C PHE A 170 2.39 8.63 -9.45
N ILE A 171 2.98 9.55 -8.66
CA ILE A 171 2.56 10.96 -8.65
C ILE A 171 2.77 11.59 -10.04
N ASP A 172 3.94 11.35 -10.65
CA ASP A 172 4.25 11.83 -12.00
C ASP A 172 3.28 11.26 -13.03
N ASP A 173 2.94 9.98 -12.92
CA ASP A 173 2.05 9.32 -13.88
C ASP A 173 0.62 9.82 -13.79
N VAL A 174 0.07 10.02 -12.59
CA VAL A 174 -1.31 10.55 -12.46
C VAL A 174 -1.39 11.99 -12.95
N PHE A 175 -0.34 12.79 -12.69
CA PHE A 175 -0.27 14.16 -13.20
C PHE A 175 -0.16 14.20 -14.72
N ALA A 176 0.66 13.33 -15.31
CA ALA A 176 0.77 13.18 -16.75
C ALA A 176 -0.43 12.42 -17.39
N GLN A 177 -1.46 12.09 -16.61
CA GLN A 177 -2.65 11.32 -17.03
C GLN A 177 -2.30 9.96 -17.66
N ARG A 178 -1.18 9.37 -17.28
CA ARG A 178 -0.71 8.04 -17.71
C ARG A 178 -1.31 6.95 -16.84
N TYR A 179 -2.63 6.86 -16.79
CA TYR A 179 -3.34 6.01 -15.82
C TYR A 179 -2.91 4.54 -15.78
N PRO A 180 -2.59 3.86 -16.91
CA PRO A 180 -2.06 2.50 -16.85
C PRO A 180 -0.71 2.39 -16.11
N ALA A 181 0.17 3.38 -16.30
CA ALA A 181 1.45 3.45 -15.59
C ALA A 181 1.24 3.82 -14.11
N PHE A 182 0.33 4.77 -13.84
CA PHE A 182 -0.07 5.15 -12.48
C PHE A 182 -0.49 3.95 -11.64
N TYR A 183 -1.45 3.13 -12.09
CA TYR A 183 -1.90 1.97 -11.31
C TYR A 183 -0.82 0.89 -11.15
N LYS A 184 0.08 0.75 -12.14
CA LYS A 184 1.22 -0.16 -12.04
C LYS A 184 2.24 0.32 -11.00
N ASN A 185 2.63 1.58 -11.05
CA ASN A 185 3.61 2.16 -10.13
C ASN A 185 3.03 2.33 -8.72
N LEU A 186 1.73 2.61 -8.60
CA LEU A 186 1.02 2.59 -7.32
C LEU A 186 1.08 1.20 -6.67
N HIS A 187 0.88 0.12 -7.44
CA HIS A 187 1.03 -1.24 -6.91
C HIS A 187 2.47 -1.51 -6.45
N THR A 188 3.48 -1.07 -7.20
CA THR A 188 4.89 -1.19 -6.79
C THR A 188 5.17 -0.43 -5.50
N ALA A 189 4.74 0.82 -5.40
CA ALA A 189 4.89 1.66 -4.22
C ALA A 189 4.20 1.04 -3.00
N TYR A 190 2.96 0.55 -3.17
CA TYR A 190 2.21 -0.14 -2.13
C TYR A 190 2.94 -1.40 -1.66
N ALA A 191 3.41 -2.26 -2.58
CA ALA A 191 4.13 -3.48 -2.24
C ALA A 191 5.52 -3.25 -1.65
N GLN A 192 6.14 -2.09 -1.89
CA GLN A 192 7.43 -1.70 -1.32
C GLN A 192 7.30 -1.41 0.18
N THR A 193 6.16 -0.86 0.63
CA THR A 193 5.93 -0.46 2.03
C THR A 193 6.12 -1.61 3.02
N SER A 194 5.72 -2.83 2.64
CA SER A 194 5.80 -4.00 3.52
C SER A 194 7.25 -4.36 3.88
N GLN A 195 8.25 -3.99 3.06
CA GLN A 195 9.64 -4.29 3.37
C GLN A 195 10.11 -3.61 4.66
N LEU A 196 9.65 -2.38 4.91
CA LEU A 196 9.95 -1.66 6.13
C LEU A 196 9.19 -2.24 7.33
N GLY A 197 7.89 -2.50 7.17
CA GLY A 197 7.06 -3.05 8.23
C GLY A 197 7.50 -4.46 8.64
N ASP A 198 7.82 -5.33 7.68
CA ASP A 198 8.42 -6.65 7.89
C ASP A 198 9.71 -6.56 8.73
N ALA A 199 10.65 -5.70 8.32
CA ALA A 199 11.94 -5.53 8.99
C ALA A 199 11.78 -5.00 10.43
N LEU A 200 10.90 -4.01 10.61
CA LEU A 200 10.60 -3.42 11.91
C LEU A 200 9.92 -4.42 12.84
N ALA A 201 8.92 -5.14 12.37
CA ALA A 201 8.20 -6.12 13.17
C ALA A 201 9.11 -7.26 13.62
N ALA A 202 9.90 -7.83 12.70
CA ALA A 202 10.86 -8.88 13.01
C ALA A 202 11.89 -8.45 14.05
N ARG A 203 12.47 -7.24 13.88
CA ARG A 203 13.46 -6.72 14.83
C ARG A 203 12.84 -6.40 16.19
N THR A 204 11.64 -5.84 16.21
CA THR A 204 10.92 -5.46 17.44
C THR A 204 10.52 -6.69 18.24
N ALA A 205 9.98 -7.73 17.60
CA ALA A 205 9.64 -9.00 18.25
C ALA A 205 10.89 -9.65 18.86
N LYS A 206 12.01 -9.66 18.13
CA LYS A 206 13.29 -10.17 18.63
C LYS A 206 13.83 -9.38 19.84
N LYS A 207 13.68 -8.05 19.83
CA LYS A 207 14.20 -7.16 20.89
C LYS A 207 13.32 -7.19 22.14
N TYR A 208 12.02 -7.36 21.98
CA TYR A 208 11.03 -7.30 23.06
C TYR A 208 10.09 -8.53 23.06
N PRO A 209 10.62 -9.75 23.23
CA PRO A 209 9.83 -10.98 23.12
C PRO A 209 8.68 -11.06 24.13
N ASP A 210 8.84 -10.47 25.32
CA ASP A 210 7.77 -10.44 26.34
C ASP A 210 6.61 -9.52 25.95
N LYS A 211 6.88 -8.45 25.19
CA LYS A 211 5.86 -7.49 24.73
C LYS A 211 5.20 -7.96 23.44
N PHE A 212 5.97 -8.59 22.56
CA PHE A 212 5.56 -9.07 21.26
C PHE A 212 5.89 -10.56 21.12
N PRO A 213 5.16 -11.47 21.79
CA PRO A 213 5.38 -12.88 21.64
C PRO A 213 4.94 -13.36 20.25
N GLY A 214 5.56 -14.44 19.80
CA GLY A 214 5.28 -15.08 18.51
C GLY A 214 6.34 -14.77 17.45
N ASP A 215 6.26 -15.51 16.34
CA ASP A 215 7.12 -15.30 15.18
C ASP A 215 6.38 -14.49 14.11
N PRO A 216 6.76 -13.23 13.84
CA PRO A 216 6.13 -12.44 12.80
C PRO A 216 6.42 -12.97 11.39
N ALA A 217 7.38 -13.88 11.21
CA ALA A 217 7.73 -14.50 9.93
C ALA A 217 7.18 -15.93 9.77
N ALA A 218 6.29 -16.37 10.66
CA ALA A 218 5.63 -17.67 10.51
C ALA A 218 4.75 -17.70 9.24
N GLN A 219 4.63 -18.89 8.63
CA GLN A 219 3.95 -19.06 7.33
C GLN A 219 2.45 -18.68 7.36
N ASP A 220 1.77 -18.95 8.48
CA ASP A 220 0.38 -18.55 8.69
C ASP A 220 0.24 -17.04 8.85
N VAL A 221 1.24 -16.38 9.47
CA VAL A 221 1.34 -14.92 9.54
C VAL A 221 1.60 -14.31 8.16
N ASP A 222 2.48 -14.89 7.34
CA ASP A 222 2.70 -14.47 5.96
C ASP A 222 1.39 -14.51 5.15
N ALA A 223 0.63 -15.60 5.26
CA ALA A 223 -0.65 -15.75 4.57
C ALA A 223 -1.67 -14.69 5.03
N ARG A 224 -1.72 -14.41 6.35
CA ARG A 224 -2.57 -13.37 6.92
C ARG A 224 -2.20 -11.97 6.42
N VAL A 225 -0.91 -11.61 6.48
CA VAL A 225 -0.41 -10.30 6.02
C VAL A 225 -0.70 -10.13 4.53
N ALA A 226 -0.38 -11.14 3.71
CA ALA A 226 -0.65 -11.10 2.29
C ALA A 226 -2.14 -10.89 1.97
N MET A 227 -3.04 -11.61 2.65
CA MET A 227 -4.48 -11.44 2.46
C MET A 227 -4.96 -10.04 2.86
N ASN A 228 -4.48 -9.52 3.98
CA ASN A 228 -4.82 -8.17 4.43
C ASN A 228 -4.37 -7.09 3.45
N LEU A 229 -3.15 -7.19 2.93
CA LEU A 229 -2.62 -6.24 1.96
C LEU A 229 -3.37 -6.32 0.63
N LEU A 230 -3.66 -7.53 0.13
CA LEU A 230 -4.44 -7.69 -1.10
C LEU A 230 -5.85 -7.11 -0.98
N LEU A 231 -6.53 -7.35 0.15
CA LEU A 231 -7.87 -6.81 0.41
C LEU A 231 -7.85 -5.28 0.56
N GLN A 232 -6.86 -4.74 1.26
CA GLN A 232 -6.72 -3.29 1.44
C GLN A 232 -6.48 -2.61 0.08
N GLU A 233 -5.48 -3.06 -0.68
CA GLU A 233 -5.18 -2.48 -1.99
C GLU A 233 -6.38 -2.59 -2.94
N HIS A 234 -7.06 -3.74 -2.97
CA HIS A 234 -8.28 -3.94 -3.76
C HIS A 234 -9.35 -2.93 -3.36
N SER A 235 -9.62 -2.78 -2.06
CA SER A 235 -10.63 -1.85 -1.54
C SER A 235 -10.35 -0.41 -2.00
N TYR A 236 -9.12 0.08 -1.83
CA TYR A 236 -8.78 1.43 -2.27
C TYR A 236 -8.90 1.60 -3.79
N VAL A 237 -8.38 0.68 -4.60
CA VAL A 237 -8.50 0.79 -6.06
C VAL A 237 -9.95 0.66 -6.53
N ALA A 238 -10.78 -0.13 -5.85
CA ALA A 238 -12.22 -0.17 -6.13
C ALA A 238 -12.88 1.19 -5.88
N THR A 239 -12.49 1.91 -4.81
CA THR A 239 -12.99 3.28 -4.58
C THR A 239 -12.53 4.25 -5.66
N MET A 240 -11.29 4.14 -6.14
CA MET A 240 -10.75 4.99 -7.21
C MET A 240 -11.45 4.73 -8.55
N ALA A 241 -11.65 3.45 -8.90
CA ALA A 241 -12.41 3.05 -10.09
C ALA A 241 -13.85 3.57 -10.05
N THR A 242 -14.49 3.47 -8.87
CA THR A 242 -15.86 3.95 -8.65
C THR A 242 -15.93 5.47 -8.79
N ASP A 243 -15.02 6.22 -8.18
CA ASP A 243 -14.95 7.68 -8.28
C ASP A 243 -14.73 8.13 -9.74
N ALA A 244 -13.79 7.49 -10.45
CA ALA A 244 -13.54 7.77 -11.86
C ALA A 244 -14.76 7.48 -12.75
N THR A 245 -15.49 6.40 -12.47
CA THR A 245 -16.71 6.03 -13.20
C THR A 245 -17.83 7.04 -12.96
N ILE A 246 -18.11 7.38 -11.69
CA ILE A 246 -19.17 8.34 -11.32
C ILE A 246 -18.89 9.72 -11.91
N ALA A 247 -17.62 10.15 -11.92
CA ALA A 247 -17.21 11.42 -12.48
C ALA A 247 -17.07 11.43 -14.02
N GLY A 248 -17.29 10.29 -14.69
CA GLY A 248 -17.18 10.18 -16.15
C GLY A 248 -15.75 10.24 -16.70
N ARG A 249 -14.73 9.97 -15.87
CA ARG A 249 -13.31 9.95 -16.26
C ARG A 249 -12.95 8.61 -16.90
N THR A 250 -13.40 8.41 -18.14
CA THR A 250 -13.36 7.12 -18.85
C THR A 250 -11.96 6.54 -19.02
N ALA A 251 -10.93 7.36 -19.26
CA ALA A 251 -9.54 6.90 -19.38
C ALA A 251 -9.00 6.32 -18.06
N GLU A 252 -9.29 7.00 -16.94
CA GLU A 252 -8.90 6.53 -15.61
C GLU A 252 -9.69 5.27 -15.21
N ALA A 253 -11.01 5.28 -15.42
CA ALA A 253 -11.87 4.12 -15.13
C ALA A 253 -11.44 2.89 -15.94
N GLY A 254 -11.11 3.07 -17.23
CA GLY A 254 -10.61 2.01 -18.10
C GLY A 254 -9.26 1.43 -17.65
N ALA A 255 -8.39 2.24 -17.05
CA ALA A 255 -7.12 1.79 -16.50
C ALA A 255 -7.24 1.15 -15.10
N ALA A 256 -8.24 1.53 -14.32
CA ALA A 256 -8.48 0.97 -12.98
C ALA A 256 -9.02 -0.48 -13.05
N ALA A 257 -9.82 -0.80 -14.08
CA ALA A 257 -10.39 -2.14 -14.27
C ALA A 257 -9.35 -3.28 -14.34
N PRO A 258 -8.29 -3.23 -15.19
CA PRO A 258 -7.27 -4.26 -15.21
C PRO A 258 -6.45 -4.29 -13.91
N ALA A 259 -6.28 -3.16 -13.22
CA ALA A 259 -5.62 -3.14 -11.92
C ALA A 259 -6.38 -3.99 -10.90
N LEU A 260 -7.73 -3.95 -10.88
CA LEU A 260 -8.54 -4.82 -10.02
C LEU A 260 -8.35 -6.32 -10.33
N GLN A 261 -8.05 -6.68 -11.58
CA GLN A 261 -7.94 -8.08 -12.04
C GLN A 261 -6.54 -8.68 -11.88
N TYR A 262 -5.47 -7.89 -12.08
CA TYR A 262 -4.08 -8.37 -12.05
C TYR A 262 -3.64 -8.94 -10.68
N ARG A 263 -4.43 -8.70 -9.63
CA ARG A 263 -4.09 -8.97 -8.23
C ARG A 263 -4.47 -10.38 -7.73
N HIS A 264 -5.08 -11.22 -8.57
CA HIS A 264 -5.47 -12.59 -8.18
C HIS A 264 -4.46 -13.69 -8.58
N VAL A 265 -3.45 -13.41 -9.42
CA VAL A 265 -2.69 -14.49 -10.12
C VAL A 265 -1.26 -14.71 -9.59
N ARG A 266 -0.78 -13.94 -8.60
CA ARG A 266 0.61 -14.06 -8.14
C ARG A 266 0.79 -14.17 -6.63
N THR A 267 0.00 -15.03 -5.97
CA THR A 267 0.33 -15.56 -4.63
C THR A 267 1.41 -16.64 -4.75
N GLY A 268 2.58 -16.29 -5.28
CA GLY A 268 3.79 -17.07 -5.11
C GLY A 268 4.48 -16.55 -3.87
N VAL A 269 4.29 -17.26 -2.75
CA VAL A 269 5.01 -17.08 -1.48
C VAL A 269 6.44 -16.63 -1.76
N ARG A 270 6.81 -15.42 -1.34
CA ARG A 270 8.20 -14.94 -1.44
C ARG A 270 9.06 -15.96 -0.72
N ARG A 271 9.97 -16.64 -1.44
CA ARG A 271 11.09 -17.30 -0.77
C ARG A 271 11.87 -16.20 -0.03
N PRO A 272 12.13 -16.34 1.29
CA PRO A 272 13.01 -15.39 1.94
C PRO A 272 14.35 -15.38 1.19
N MET A 273 14.89 -14.20 0.95
CA MET A 273 16.25 -14.05 0.43
C MET A 273 17.18 -14.84 1.36
N ALA A 274 17.63 -16.00 0.91
CA ALA A 274 18.76 -16.67 1.53
C ALA A 274 19.94 -15.72 1.41
N CYS A 275 20.48 -15.29 2.54
CA CYS A 275 21.80 -14.67 2.61
C CYS A 275 22.75 -15.50 1.75
N ARG A 276 23.22 -14.90 0.65
CA ARG A 276 24.24 -15.49 -0.21
C ARG A 276 25.48 -15.68 0.66
N HIS A 277 25.76 -16.92 1.04
CA HIS A 277 27.04 -17.30 1.59
C HIS A 277 28.09 -16.93 0.53
N VAL A 278 28.91 -15.93 0.80
CA VAL A 278 30.13 -15.67 0.06
C VAL A 278 31.06 -16.84 0.40
N ALA A 279 31.03 -17.89 -0.42
CA ALA A 279 32.07 -18.90 -0.39
C ALA A 279 33.37 -18.20 -0.81
N GLY A 280 34.31 -18.12 0.12
CA GLY A 280 35.66 -17.65 -0.16
C GLY A 280 36.31 -18.51 -1.24
N GLU A 281 36.99 -17.85 -2.17
CA GLU A 281 37.86 -18.47 -3.14
C GLU A 281 39.03 -19.14 -2.41
N ASP A 282 39.18 -20.46 -2.59
CA ASP A 282 40.43 -21.18 -2.35
C ASP A 282 41.04 -21.55 -3.72
N PRO A 283 42.25 -21.07 -4.06
CA PRO A 283 42.82 -21.24 -5.38
C PRO A 283 43.52 -22.60 -5.47
N GLY A 284 42.86 -23.58 -6.10
CA GLY A 284 43.58 -24.80 -6.48
C GLY A 284 42.73 -25.97 -6.90
N ARG A 285 42.36 -26.04 -8.19
CA ARG A 285 42.45 -27.29 -8.96
C ARG A 285 42.33 -27.04 -10.46
N ARG A 286 43.31 -27.61 -11.16
CA ARG A 286 43.52 -27.58 -12.61
C ARG A 286 42.53 -28.46 -13.36
N ASP A 287 42.26 -28.02 -14.59
CA ASP A 287 42.03 -28.76 -15.82
C ASP A 287 41.00 -29.91 -15.85
N TYR A 288 39.93 -29.70 -16.63
CA TYR A 288 39.72 -30.51 -17.84
C TYR A 288 38.81 -29.77 -18.83
N GLN A 289 39.36 -29.51 -20.03
CA GLN A 289 38.64 -29.07 -21.22
C GLN A 289 37.79 -30.22 -21.81
N SER A 290 36.62 -29.93 -22.36
CA SER A 290 36.23 -30.41 -23.70
C SER A 290 34.90 -29.82 -24.21
N HIS A 291 35.04 -29.06 -25.30
CA HIS A 291 34.21 -29.00 -26.51
C HIS A 291 32.68 -28.75 -26.47
N ARG A 292 32.32 -27.55 -26.95
CA ARG A 292 31.15 -27.18 -27.79
C ARG A 292 31.18 -27.94 -29.15
N PRO A 293 30.10 -28.03 -29.98
CA PRO A 293 29.25 -26.89 -30.36
C PRO A 293 27.75 -27.14 -30.66
N ALA A 294 27.10 -26.03 -31.01
CA ALA A 294 25.69 -25.82 -31.33
C ALA A 294 25.22 -26.47 -32.65
N ALA A 295 23.91 -26.72 -32.75
CA ALA A 295 23.18 -26.84 -34.01
C ALA A 295 21.71 -26.39 -33.86
N SER A 296 21.23 -25.68 -34.88
CA SER A 296 19.93 -25.05 -35.03
C SER A 296 18.89 -25.98 -35.70
N GLN A 297 17.60 -25.64 -35.47
CA GLN A 297 16.39 -25.93 -36.27
C GLN A 297 15.84 -27.36 -36.34
N ILE A 298 14.54 -27.53 -36.03
CA ILE A 298 13.46 -27.84 -36.99
C ILE A 298 12.09 -27.88 -36.28
N LEU A 299 11.07 -27.36 -36.98
CA LEU A 299 9.64 -27.32 -36.69
C LEU A 299 8.97 -28.72 -36.68
N GLN A 300 7.95 -28.93 -35.84
CA GLN A 300 6.56 -29.28 -36.20
C GLN A 300 5.78 -29.96 -35.04
N GLY A 301 4.57 -29.45 -34.77
CA GLY A 301 3.36 -30.28 -34.65
C GLY A 301 2.79 -30.61 -33.26
N ALA A 302 1.47 -30.34 -33.13
CA ALA A 302 0.49 -30.74 -32.09
C ALA A 302 0.56 -29.94 -30.77
N GLY A 303 -0.51 -29.36 -30.21
CA GLY A 303 -1.96 -29.52 -30.39
C GLY A 303 -2.59 -29.34 -28.99
N GLY A 304 -3.69 -28.60 -28.84
CA GLY A 304 -4.44 -28.55 -27.57
C GLY A 304 -5.07 -27.19 -27.24
N GLY A 305 -6.40 -27.14 -27.27
CA GLY A 305 -7.21 -25.92 -27.20
C GLY A 305 -7.25 -25.18 -25.86
N GLY A 306 -7.51 -23.88 -25.96
CA GLY A 306 -7.93 -22.99 -24.86
C GLY A 306 -9.38 -22.52 -25.07
N PRO A 307 -10.17 -22.35 -23.99
CA PRO A 307 -11.59 -22.00 -24.10
C PRO A 307 -11.82 -20.54 -24.50
N ARG A 308 -12.90 -20.35 -25.26
CA ARG A 308 -13.41 -19.08 -25.79
C ARG A 308 -13.90 -18.17 -24.65
N CYS A 309 -13.39 -16.94 -24.59
CA CYS A 309 -13.99 -15.87 -23.79
C CYS A 309 -15.33 -15.45 -24.40
N CYS A 310 -16.36 -15.36 -23.58
CA CYS A 310 -17.65 -14.81 -23.96
C CYS A 310 -17.55 -13.28 -24.11
N ASP A 311 -17.95 -12.80 -25.28
CA ASP A 311 -18.29 -11.42 -25.57
C ASP A 311 -19.45 -10.94 -24.69
N CYS A 312 -19.28 -9.79 -24.03
CA CYS A 312 -20.38 -8.98 -23.49
C CYS A 312 -20.19 -7.55 -23.97
N ASN A 313 -20.76 -7.23 -25.13
CA ASN A 313 -20.92 -5.87 -25.61
C ASN A 313 -22.30 -5.74 -26.28
N ALA A 314 -23.29 -5.19 -25.56
CA ALA A 314 -24.43 -4.43 -26.11
C ALA A 314 -25.46 -4.07 -25.01
N ALA A 315 -26.07 -2.89 -25.18
CA ALA A 315 -27.09 -2.21 -24.36
C ALA A 315 -26.50 -1.41 -23.18
N ASP A 316 -26.73 -0.10 -23.03
CA ASP A 316 -27.75 0.75 -23.62
C ASP A 316 -27.34 2.23 -23.54
N ARG A 317 -27.61 2.99 -24.60
CA ARG A 317 -27.47 4.46 -24.66
C ARG A 317 -28.84 5.06 -24.37
N ARG A 318 -28.96 6.00 -23.41
CA ARG A 318 -29.80 7.23 -23.48
C ARG A 318 -29.87 7.98 -22.12
N PHE A 319 -29.80 9.33 -22.21
CA PHE A 319 -30.23 10.44 -21.32
C PHE A 319 -29.09 11.42 -20.92
N ASN A 320 -28.89 12.52 -21.65
CA ASN A 320 -29.55 13.87 -21.68
C ASN A 320 -28.86 14.91 -20.74
N PRO A 321 -28.18 15.95 -21.27
CA PRO A 321 -27.38 16.88 -20.49
C PRO A 321 -28.11 18.21 -20.23
N THR A 322 -28.39 18.52 -18.97
CA THR A 322 -28.68 19.91 -18.57
C THR A 322 -28.35 20.07 -17.10
N LEU A 323 -27.31 20.86 -16.81
CA LEU A 323 -27.18 21.82 -15.71
C LEU A 323 -25.71 22.26 -15.62
N ARG A 324 -25.39 23.34 -16.34
CA ARG A 324 -24.09 24.01 -16.33
C ARG A 324 -24.28 25.36 -15.65
N ARG A 325 -23.32 25.72 -14.76
CA ARG A 325 -23.13 27.01 -14.04
C ARG A 325 -23.92 27.08 -12.73
N LEU A 326 -23.33 27.41 -11.57
CA LEU A 326 -22.40 28.51 -11.28
C LEU A 326 -21.46 28.12 -10.11
N SER A 327 -20.14 28.27 -10.27
CA SER A 327 -19.19 28.34 -9.14
C SER A 327 -18.05 29.32 -9.43
N PRO A 328 -17.49 30.00 -8.41
CA PRO A 328 -16.51 31.08 -8.56
C PRO A 328 -15.14 30.56 -9.03
N GLY A 329 -14.36 31.45 -9.66
CA GLY A 329 -13.13 31.11 -10.38
C GLY A 329 -11.98 30.51 -9.53
N PRO A 330 -11.07 29.76 -10.19
CA PRO A 330 -10.13 28.79 -9.60
C PRO A 330 -8.98 29.38 -8.77
N SER A 331 -8.75 30.70 -8.80
CA SER A 331 -7.56 31.31 -8.19
C SER A 331 -7.70 31.62 -6.68
N ARG A 332 -8.89 31.41 -6.11
CA ARG A 332 -9.17 31.66 -4.68
C ARG A 332 -9.06 30.41 -3.82
N LEU A 333 -9.60 29.29 -4.29
CA LEU A 333 -9.63 28.02 -3.53
C LEU A 333 -8.24 27.47 -3.24
N LEU A 334 -7.30 27.52 -4.20
CA LEU A 334 -5.91 27.08 -3.98
C LEU A 334 -5.13 27.97 -3.01
N ARG A 335 -5.46 29.26 -2.92
CA ARG A 335 -4.80 30.19 -1.98
C ARG A 335 -5.36 30.08 -0.57
N ASP A 336 -6.66 29.81 -0.45
CA ASP A 336 -7.32 29.74 0.86
C ASP A 336 -6.99 28.41 1.57
N SER A 337 -6.81 27.30 0.84
CA SER A 337 -6.38 26.03 1.44
C SER A 337 -4.92 26.04 1.92
N ALA A 338 -4.02 26.76 1.24
CA ALA A 338 -2.62 26.90 1.68
C ALA A 338 -2.46 27.75 2.95
N ARG A 339 -3.48 28.56 3.31
CA ARG A 339 -3.46 29.42 4.50
C ARG A 339 -4.06 28.76 5.75
N ALA A 340 -4.79 27.66 5.58
CA ALA A 340 -5.41 26.91 6.67
C ALA A 340 -4.51 25.78 7.22
N ALA A 341 -3.36 25.53 6.58
CA ALA A 341 -2.39 24.50 6.95
C ALA A 341 -1.08 25.08 7.54
N GLY A 342 -1.09 26.37 7.95
CA GLY A 342 0.04 27.06 8.60
C GLY A 342 -0.28 27.40 10.06
#